data_AF-A0A931FUS3-F1
#
_entry.id   AF-A0A931FUS3-F1
#
_cell.length_a   1.000
_cell.length_b   1.000
_cell.length_c   1.000
_cell.angle_alpha   90.00
_cell.angle_beta   90.00
_cell.angle_gamma   90.00
#
_symmetry.space_group_name_H-M   'P 1'
#
loop_
_entity.id
_entity.type
_entity.pdbx_description
1 polymer ?
#
loop_
_entity_poly.entity_id
_entity_poly.type
_entity_poly.pdbx_seq_one_letter_code
_entity_poly.pdbx_strand_id
1 'polypeptide(L)'
;MELNNDFQHFIALLNSCQAKYIITGGFAVAVYGYPRYTGDIDIWVDPSLENAFKVLAALQAFGYNEQQVNLQDLTTPDIVVQLGYPPNRIDLVTGLAGVDFDTCWNNKASLPFGDVAAYFISLKDLKRNKKASARQQDLLDLENLPD
;
A
#
# COMPACT_ATOMS: atom_id res chain seq x y z
N MET A 1 -7.33 16.94 2.14
CA MET A 1 -6.25 16.32 1.34
C MET A 1 -6.82 16.16 -0.05
N GLU A 2 -6.39 16.98 -1.02
CA GLU A 2 -6.75 16.71 -2.41
C GLU A 2 -6.07 15.39 -2.80
N LEU A 3 -6.87 14.43 -3.27
CA LEU A 3 -6.35 13.12 -3.60
C LEU A 3 -5.69 13.20 -4.98
N ASN A 4 -4.42 12.80 -5.06
CA ASN A 4 -3.71 12.82 -6.33
C ASN A 4 -4.40 11.86 -7.33
N ASN A 5 -4.70 12.36 -8.52
CA ASN A 5 -5.27 11.60 -9.63
C ASN A 5 -4.43 10.35 -9.96
N ASP A 6 -3.10 10.42 -9.82
CA ASP A 6 -2.23 9.29 -10.13
C ASP A 6 -2.42 8.12 -9.15
N PHE A 7 -2.63 8.41 -7.86
CA PHE A 7 -2.89 7.36 -6.87
C PHE A 7 -4.23 6.69 -7.14
N GLN A 8 -5.29 7.48 -7.35
CA GLN A 8 -6.61 6.92 -7.69
C GLN A 8 -6.55 6.08 -8.96
N HIS A 9 -5.87 6.56 -9.99
CA HIS A 9 -5.72 5.86 -11.26
C HIS A 9 -4.99 4.52 -11.07
N PHE A 10 -3.88 4.51 -10.33
CA PHE A 10 -3.16 3.26 -10.08
C PHE A 10 -3.97 2.25 -9.27
N ILE A 11 -4.70 2.70 -8.25
CA ILE A 11 -5.64 1.87 -7.49
C ILE A 11 -6.75 1.30 -8.40
N ALA A 12 -7.28 2.11 -9.32
CA ALA A 12 -8.27 1.65 -10.29
C ALA A 12 -7.71 0.54 -11.18
N LEU A 13 -6.46 0.66 -11.63
CA LEU A 13 -5.79 -0.36 -12.43
C LEU A 13 -5.57 -1.66 -11.64
N LEU A 14 -5.08 -1.57 -10.40
CA LEU A 14 -4.93 -2.74 -9.52
C LEU A 14 -6.27 -3.47 -9.32
N ASN A 15 -7.35 -2.71 -9.10
CA ASN A 15 -8.70 -3.26 -9.00
C ASN A 15 -9.14 -3.97 -10.31
N SER A 16 -8.89 -3.35 -11.47
CA SER A 16 -9.25 -3.91 -12.78
C SER A 16 -8.52 -5.22 -13.09
N CYS A 17 -7.26 -5.33 -12.65
CA CYS A 17 -6.45 -6.54 -12.78
C CYS A 17 -6.75 -7.58 -11.67
N GLN A 18 -7.67 -7.28 -10.75
CA GLN A 18 -7.99 -8.10 -9.58
C GLN A 18 -6.74 -8.43 -8.74
N ALA A 19 -5.79 -7.49 -8.69
CA ALA A 19 -4.58 -7.63 -7.89
C ALA A 19 -4.94 -7.54 -6.39
N LYS A 20 -4.29 -8.38 -5.59
CA LYS A 20 -4.34 -8.32 -4.14
C LYS A 20 -3.33 -7.28 -3.65
N TYR A 21 -3.83 -6.23 -3.03
CA TYR A 21 -3.03 -5.16 -2.46
C TYR A 21 -3.69 -4.55 -1.22
N ILE A 22 -2.89 -3.97 -0.32
CA ILE A 22 -3.38 -3.30 0.88
C ILE A 22 -2.65 -1.98 1.03
N ILE A 23 -3.38 -0.86 1.04
CA ILE A 23 -2.84 0.46 1.36
C ILE A 23 -2.50 0.51 2.84
N THR A 24 -1.27 0.93 3.14
CA THR A 24 -0.74 1.03 4.51
C THR A 24 -0.16 2.42 4.78
N GLY A 25 0.81 2.51 5.70
CA GLY A 25 1.59 3.73 5.89
C GLY A 25 0.78 4.98 6.25
N GLY A 26 1.24 6.14 5.77
CA GLY A 26 0.65 7.44 6.13
C GLY A 26 -0.81 7.60 5.71
N PHE A 27 -1.17 7.07 4.54
CA PHE A 27 -2.56 7.08 4.04
C PHE A 27 -3.50 6.27 4.93
N ALA A 28 -3.08 5.09 5.39
CA ALA A 28 -3.87 4.28 6.32
C ALA A 28 -4.04 4.99 7.68
N VAL A 29 -3.00 5.65 8.19
CA VAL A 29 -3.08 6.43 9.44
C VAL A 29 -4.06 7.60 9.31
N ALA A 30 -4.05 8.29 8.17
CA ALA A 30 -5.00 9.38 7.89
C ALA A 30 -6.46 8.90 7.86
N VAL A 31 -6.72 7.74 7.26
CA VAL A 31 -8.06 7.13 7.21
C VAL A 31 -8.62 6.84 8.60
N TYR A 32 -7.77 6.45 9.55
CA TYR A 32 -8.20 6.16 10.93
C TYR A 32 -8.23 7.37 11.87
N GLY A 33 -8.13 8.59 11.32
CA GLY A 33 -8.39 9.81 12.08
C GLY A 33 -7.16 10.58 12.52
N TYR A 34 -5.95 10.19 12.09
CA TYR A 34 -4.73 10.94 12.36
C TYR A 34 -4.00 11.37 11.06
N PRO A 35 -4.54 12.36 10.33
CA PRO A 35 -3.90 12.82 9.10
C PRO A 35 -2.55 13.47 9.39
N ARG A 36 -1.51 13.01 8.71
CA ARG A 36 -0.18 13.64 8.68
C ARG A 36 0.30 13.83 7.26
N TYR A 37 1.27 14.72 7.09
CA TYR A 37 1.94 14.88 5.80
C TYR A 37 2.69 13.58 5.43
N THR A 38 2.54 13.15 4.18
CA THR A 38 3.25 12.02 3.58
C THR A 38 3.43 12.35 2.09
N GLY A 39 4.58 12.01 1.53
CA GLY A 39 4.92 12.32 0.14
C GLY A 39 4.67 11.15 -0.82
N ASP A 40 4.02 10.11 -0.31
CA ASP A 40 4.03 8.77 -0.82
C ASP A 40 2.81 7.98 -0.36
N ILE A 41 2.39 7.00 -1.17
CA ILE A 41 1.43 5.98 -0.79
C ILE A 41 2.13 4.62 -0.72
N ASP A 42 2.01 3.95 0.43
CA ASP A 42 2.53 2.60 0.65
C ASP A 42 1.47 1.56 0.25
N ILE A 43 1.76 0.74 -0.77
CA ILE A 43 0.87 -0.30 -1.28
C ILE A 43 1.55 -1.66 -1.07
N TRP A 44 1.05 -2.43 -0.11
CA TRP A 44 1.52 -3.78 0.16
C TRP A 44 0.87 -4.77 -0.81
N VAL A 45 1.66 -5.45 -1.63
CA VAL A 45 1.18 -6.45 -2.59
C VAL A 45 1.49 -7.87 -2.09
N ASP A 46 0.61 -8.82 -2.38
CA ASP A 46 0.87 -10.25 -2.14
C ASP A 46 2.08 -10.67 -3.00
N PRO A 47 3.17 -11.21 -2.41
CA PRO A 47 4.37 -11.60 -3.16
C PRO A 47 4.20 -12.94 -3.92
N SER A 48 2.99 -13.49 -3.96
CA SER A 48 2.72 -14.67 -4.79
C SER A 48 2.94 -14.38 -6.29
N LEU A 49 3.47 -15.37 -7.02
CA LEU A 49 3.73 -15.25 -8.45
C LEU A 49 2.47 -14.90 -9.24
N GLU A 50 1.32 -15.46 -8.87
CA GLU A 50 0.02 -15.16 -9.49
C GLU A 50 -0.33 -13.66 -9.34
N ASN A 51 -0.16 -13.12 -8.14
CA ASN A 51 -0.44 -11.71 -7.89
C ASN A 51 0.57 -10.79 -8.56
N ALA A 52 1.85 -11.17 -8.60
CA ALA A 52 2.89 -10.42 -9.31
C ALA A 52 2.55 -10.19 -10.79
N PHE A 53 2.00 -11.19 -11.49
CA PHE A 53 1.52 -11.00 -12.87
C PHE A 53 0.38 -9.98 -12.98
N LYS A 54 -0.55 -9.97 -12.03
CA LYS A 54 -1.66 -9.00 -11.99
C LYS A 54 -1.17 -7.59 -11.72
N VAL A 55 -0.21 -7.44 -10.79
CA VAL A 55 0.43 -6.15 -10.48
C VAL A 55 1.26 -5.65 -11.68
N LEU A 56 2.00 -6.52 -12.37
CA LEU A 56 2.71 -6.14 -13.61
C LEU A 56 1.76 -5.66 -14.71
N ALA A 57 0.61 -6.33 -14.89
CA ALA A 57 -0.39 -5.87 -15.86
C ALA A 57 -0.92 -4.47 -15.52
N ALA A 58 -1.16 -4.19 -14.23
CA ALA A 58 -1.56 -2.86 -13.77
C ALA A 58 -0.43 -1.83 -13.98
N LEU A 59 0.82 -2.18 -13.71
CA LEU A 59 1.99 -1.32 -13.94
C LEU A 59 2.17 -0.99 -15.44
N GLN A 60 2.00 -1.97 -16.31
CA GLN A 60 2.04 -1.78 -17.77
C GLN A 60 0.95 -0.82 -18.25
N ALA A 61 -0.28 -1.00 -17.76
CA ALA A 61 -1.38 -0.08 -18.05
C ALA A 61 -1.14 1.33 -17.48
N PHE A 62 -0.40 1.44 -16.39
CA PHE A 62 -0.01 2.71 -15.76
C PHE A 62 1.18 3.39 -16.47
N GLY A 63 1.85 2.70 -17.40
CA GLY A 63 2.95 3.25 -18.21
C GLY A 63 4.36 2.81 -17.78
N TYR A 64 4.49 1.85 -16.86
CA TYR A 64 5.76 1.24 -16.48
C TYR A 64 6.07 0.02 -17.36
N ASN A 65 7.35 -0.21 -17.66
CA ASN A 65 7.80 -1.39 -18.40
C ASN A 65 8.64 -2.34 -17.54
N GLU A 66 8.92 -3.53 -18.06
CA GLU A 66 9.64 -4.60 -17.35
C GLU A 66 11.09 -4.24 -16.96
N GLN A 67 11.69 -3.24 -17.59
CA GLN A 67 13.03 -2.76 -17.22
C GLN A 67 12.99 -1.88 -15.97
N GLN A 68 11.81 -1.35 -15.62
CA GLN A 68 11.59 -0.49 -14.45
C GLN A 68 11.08 -1.29 -13.25
N VAL A 69 10.22 -2.28 -13.48
CA VAL A 69 9.71 -3.20 -12.44
C VAL A 69 9.51 -4.58 -13.06
N ASN A 70 10.10 -5.62 -12.45
CA ASN A 70 10.00 -6.99 -12.94
C ASN A 70 9.38 -7.94 -11.90
N LEU A 71 9.17 -9.21 -12.28
CA LEU A 71 8.59 -10.23 -11.40
C LEU A 71 9.40 -10.45 -10.10
N GLN A 72 10.72 -10.38 -10.17
CA GLN A 72 11.57 -10.57 -8.99
C GLN A 72 11.33 -9.45 -7.97
N ASP A 73 11.13 -8.22 -8.43
CA ASP A 73 10.82 -7.07 -7.58
C ASP A 73 9.47 -7.20 -6.84
N LEU A 74 8.57 -8.05 -7.33
CA LEU A 74 7.23 -8.25 -6.77
C LEU A 74 7.10 -9.56 -6.02
N THR A 75 8.05 -10.48 -6.16
CA THR A 75 8.02 -11.82 -5.53
C THR A 75 9.10 -12.01 -4.48
N THR A 76 10.14 -11.17 -4.47
CA THR A 76 11.11 -11.16 -3.37
C THR A 76 10.45 -10.57 -2.13
N PRO A 77 10.44 -11.28 -0.98
CA PRO A 77 9.88 -10.73 0.26
C PRO A 77 10.65 -9.50 0.76
N ASP A 78 9.97 -8.65 1.51
CA ASP A 78 10.56 -7.54 2.28
C ASP A 78 11.36 -6.51 1.46
N ILE A 79 10.97 -6.27 0.21
CA ILE A 79 11.54 -5.20 -0.61
C ILE A 79 10.52 -4.09 -0.87
N VAL A 80 11.05 -2.94 -1.25
CA VAL A 80 10.30 -1.74 -1.60
C VAL A 80 10.70 -1.29 -2.99
N VAL A 81 9.73 -1.21 -3.90
CA VAL A 81 9.89 -0.68 -5.25
C VAL A 81 9.28 0.71 -5.29
N GLN A 82 10.10 1.72 -5.57
CA GLN A 82 9.67 3.11 -5.59
C GLN A 82 9.32 3.55 -7.01
N LEU A 83 8.13 4.11 -7.17
CA LEU A 83 7.60 4.59 -8.43
C LEU A 83 7.41 6.11 -8.34
N GLY A 84 8.18 6.86 -9.15
CA GLY A 84 8.10 8.32 -9.18
C GLY A 84 8.79 8.98 -7.98
N TYR A 85 8.35 10.20 -7.65
CA TYR A 85 8.95 11.05 -6.62
C TYR A 85 7.87 11.78 -5.80
N PRO A 86 8.16 12.18 -4.55
CA PRO A 86 7.24 12.98 -3.74
C PRO A 86 6.82 14.28 -4.44
N PRO A 87 5.58 14.77 -4.22
CA PRO A 87 4.57 14.25 -3.29
C PRO A 87 3.71 13.10 -3.86
N ASN A 88 4.05 12.59 -5.04
CA ASN A 88 3.25 11.64 -5.80
C ASN A 88 3.93 10.27 -5.92
N ARG A 89 4.78 9.89 -4.95
CA ARG A 89 5.51 8.62 -4.99
C ARG A 89 4.58 7.46 -4.63
N ILE A 90 4.71 6.34 -5.33
CA ILE A 90 4.06 5.08 -4.96
C ILE A 90 5.15 4.11 -4.53
N ASP A 91 5.04 3.60 -3.30
CA ASP A 91 5.96 2.58 -2.77
C ASP A 91 5.21 1.24 -2.78
N LEU A 92 5.59 0.34 -3.70
CA LEU A 92 5.13 -1.04 -3.69
C LEU A 92 5.98 -1.83 -2.70
N VAL A 93 5.35 -2.41 -1.68
CA VAL A 93 6.04 -3.19 -0.66
C VAL A 93 5.63 -4.65 -0.76
N THR A 94 6.55 -5.59 -0.58
CA THR A 94 6.29 -7.04 -0.63
C THR A 94 6.37 -7.71 0.75
N GLY A 95 6.52 -6.91 1.81
CA GLY A 95 6.56 -7.37 3.19
C GLY A 95 6.31 -6.25 4.19
N LEU A 96 5.79 -6.61 5.35
CA LEU A 96 5.51 -5.69 6.46
C LEU A 96 5.87 -6.33 7.79
N ALA A 97 6.56 -5.58 8.64
CA ALA A 97 6.95 -6.06 9.96
C ALA A 97 5.72 -6.40 10.82
N GLY A 98 5.75 -7.55 11.50
CA GLY A 98 4.80 -7.93 12.54
C GLY A 98 3.41 -8.38 12.07
N VAL A 99 3.18 -8.49 10.77
CA VAL A 99 1.90 -8.91 10.18
C VAL A 99 2.11 -9.78 8.93
N ASP A 100 1.17 -10.67 8.63
CA ASP A 100 1.16 -11.50 7.41
C ASP A 100 0.08 -11.05 6.42
N PHE A 101 0.36 -11.22 5.12
CA PHE A 101 -0.49 -10.69 4.06
C PHE A 101 -1.89 -11.30 4.09
N ASP A 102 -2.00 -12.63 4.19
CA ASP A 102 -3.27 -13.33 4.11
C ASP A 102 -4.22 -12.95 5.26
N THR A 103 -3.71 -12.85 6.49
CA THR A 103 -4.52 -12.38 7.64
C THR A 103 -4.98 -10.94 7.43
N CYS A 104 -4.08 -10.05 7.01
CA CYS A 104 -4.44 -8.65 6.76
C CYS A 104 -5.40 -8.51 5.59
N TRP A 105 -5.27 -9.35 4.56
CA TRP A 105 -6.16 -9.37 3.40
C TRP A 105 -7.58 -9.81 3.78
N ASN A 106 -7.73 -10.73 4.73
CA ASN A 106 -9.03 -11.11 5.26
C ASN A 106 -9.64 -10.03 6.16
N ASN A 107 -8.81 -9.26 6.88
CA ASN A 107 -9.25 -8.21 7.80
C ASN A 107 -9.38 -6.81 7.15
N LYS A 108 -8.97 -6.65 5.89
CA LYS A 108 -8.86 -5.34 5.22
C LYS A 108 -10.16 -4.55 5.28
N ALA A 109 -10.03 -3.23 5.43
CA ALA A 109 -11.15 -2.32 5.29
C ALA A 109 -11.30 -1.93 3.81
N SER A 110 -12.52 -2.04 3.26
CA SER A 110 -12.83 -1.49 1.93
C SER A 110 -13.44 -0.10 2.11
N LEU A 111 -12.76 0.92 1.62
CA LEU A 111 -13.13 2.32 1.84
C LEU A 111 -13.05 3.12 0.53
N PRO A 112 -13.84 4.19 0.38
CA PRO A 112 -13.72 5.10 -0.76
C PRO A 112 -12.33 5.76 -0.80
N PHE A 113 -11.76 5.84 -1.99
CA PHE A 113 -10.50 6.50 -2.29
C PHE A 113 -10.67 7.33 -3.56
N GLY A 114 -11.28 8.50 -3.40
CA GLY A 114 -11.84 9.25 -4.53
C GLY A 114 -13.05 8.51 -5.09
N ASP A 115 -13.05 8.29 -6.40
CA ASP A 115 -14.15 7.63 -7.11
C ASP A 115 -14.03 6.10 -7.16
N VAL A 116 -12.97 5.52 -6.57
CA VAL A 116 -12.75 4.07 -6.52
C VAL A 116 -12.83 3.55 -5.10
N ALA A 117 -13.19 2.27 -4.95
CA ALA A 117 -12.99 1.56 -3.69
C ALA A 117 -11.53 1.12 -3.58
N ALA A 118 -10.93 1.29 -2.40
CA ALA A 118 -9.58 0.81 -2.12
C ALA A 118 -9.56 -0.05 -0.86
N TYR A 119 -8.54 -0.89 -0.77
CA TYR A 119 -8.33 -1.79 0.36
C TYR A 119 -7.27 -1.23 1.29
N PHE A 120 -7.63 -0.98 2.55
CA PHE A 120 -6.74 -0.49 3.59
C PHE A 120 -6.47 -1.57 4.63
N ILE A 121 -5.27 -1.55 5.20
CA ILE A 121 -4.93 -2.39 6.35
C ILE A 121 -5.89 -2.07 7.50
N SER A 122 -6.37 -3.07 8.23
CA SER A 122 -7.27 -2.87 9.38
C SER A 122 -6.58 -2.01 10.46
N LEU A 123 -7.34 -1.26 11.26
CA LEU A 123 -6.77 -0.47 12.36
C LEU A 123 -5.94 -1.35 13.32
N LYS A 124 -6.46 -2.54 13.64
CA LYS A 124 -5.79 -3.50 14.53
C LYS A 124 -4.46 -3.97 13.95
N ASP A 125 -4.42 -4.29 12.67
CA ASP A 125 -3.21 -4.79 12.01
C ASP A 125 -2.22 -3.64 11.71
N LEU A 126 -2.71 -2.43 11.45
CA LEU A 126 -1.88 -1.23 11.36
C LEU A 126 -1.14 -0.99 12.68
N LYS A 127 -1.84 -1.02 13.82
CA LYS A 127 -1.21 -0.88 15.14
C LYS A 127 -0.15 -1.96 15.39
N ARG A 128 -0.41 -3.21 15.00
CA ARG A 128 0.57 -4.30 15.10
C ARG A 128 1.82 -4.01 14.26
N ASN A 129 1.62 -3.60 13.01
CA ASN A 129 2.70 -3.26 12.10
C ASN A 129 3.57 -2.11 12.63
N LYS A 130 2.94 -1.00 13.03
CA LYS A 130 3.63 0.16 13.59
C LYS A 130 4.42 -0.17 14.85
N LYS A 131 3.88 -1.03 15.71
CA LYS A 131 4.56 -1.49 16.93
C LYS A 131 5.78 -2.35 16.60
N ALA A 132 5.69 -3.17 15.56
CA ALA A 132 6.78 -4.05 15.14
C ALA A 132 7.90 -3.31 14.39
N SER A 133 7.57 -2.32 13.56
CA SER A 133 8.56 -1.51 12.84
C SER A 133 9.29 -0.52 13.75
N ALA A 134 8.61 0.00 14.78
CA ALA A 134 9.17 0.81 15.87
C ALA A 134 10.04 2.02 15.42
N ARG A 135 9.82 2.55 14.21
CA ARG A 135 10.43 3.82 13.79
C ARG A 135 9.81 4.95 14.60
N GLN A 136 10.55 6.05 14.79
CA GLN A 136 10.06 7.20 15.57
C GLN A 136 8.68 7.69 15.09
N GLN A 137 8.46 7.80 13.78
CA GLN A 137 7.16 8.18 13.22
C GLN A 137 6.07 7.13 13.48
N ASP A 138 6.41 5.84 13.51
CA ASP A 138 5.44 4.78 13.74
C ASP A 138 4.96 4.78 15.20
N LEU A 139 5.83 5.11 16.15
CA LEU A 139 5.47 5.29 17.56
C LEU A 139 4.53 6.50 17.74
N LEU A 140 4.82 7.61 17.06
CA LEU A 140 3.93 8.78 17.06
C LEU A 140 2.57 8.46 16.41
N ASP A 141 2.56 7.71 15.31
CA ASP A 141 1.33 7.27 14.66
C ASP A 141 0.49 6.42 15.65
N LEU A 142 1.11 5.51 16.41
CA LEU A 142 0.43 4.67 17.42
C LEU A 142 -0.25 5.48 18.53
N GLU A 143 0.42 6.51 19.04
CA GLU A 143 -0.10 7.35 20.14
C GLU A 143 -1.36 8.13 19.75
N ASN A 144 -1.56 8.38 18.46
CA ASN A 144 -2.67 9.19 17.96
C ASN A 144 -3.78 8.37 17.28
N LEU A 145 -3.56 7.07 17.03
CA LEU A 145 -4.59 6.20 16.49
C LEU A 145 -5.64 5.87 17.57
N PRO A 146 -6.94 5.83 17.21
CA PRO A 146 -8.02 5.54 18.16
C PRO A 146 -7.88 4.13 18.73
N ASP A 147 -8.34 3.91 19.96
CA ASP A 147 -8.25 2.63 20.70
C ASP A 147 -8.80 1.42 19.93
#